data_AF-A0A2S8F2V5-F1
#
_entry.id   AF-A0A2S8F2V5-F1
#
_cell.length_a   1.000
_cell.length_b   1.000
_cell.length_c   1.000
_cell.angle_alpha   90.00
_cell.angle_beta   90.00
_cell.angle_gamma   90.00
#
_symmetry.space_group_name_H-M   'P 1'
#
loop_
_entity.id
_entity.type
_entity.pdbx_description
1 polymer ?
#
loop_
_entity_poly.entity_id
_entity_poly.type
_entity_poly.pdbx_seq_one_letter_code
_entity_poly.pdbx_strand_id
1 'polypeptide(L)'
;MLISGCGGGSSDAHPVTGKVHNGADLLKVANAEIGVGKVEVIFYRVNDAGKADESDPMSAIADPMTGEFSPGGPAGDGLPAGTYKVAVRQWDPYPSVDQLKGKFDAAHTPIELVVDGTKTIDIDLSQY
;
A
#
# COMPACT_ATOMS: atom_id res chain seq x y z
N MET A 1 -20.38 -36.17 14.57
CA MET A 1 -20.00 -34.85 15.11
C MET A 1 -19.09 -34.19 14.09
N LEU A 2 -19.61 -33.25 13.32
CA LEU A 2 -18.83 -32.45 12.39
C LEU A 2 -18.41 -31.19 13.15
N ILE A 3 -17.12 -31.11 13.48
CA ILE A 3 -16.48 -29.90 13.98
C ILE A 3 -15.93 -29.20 12.74
N SER A 4 -16.61 -28.17 12.26
CA SER A 4 -16.09 -27.34 11.17
C SER A 4 -16.57 -25.91 11.37
N GLY A 5 -15.60 -25.00 11.53
CA GLY A 5 -15.82 -23.57 11.38
C GLY A 5 -15.74 -22.73 12.65
N CYS A 6 -14.83 -23.01 13.58
CA CYS A 6 -14.25 -21.93 14.39
C CYS A 6 -13.11 -21.32 13.55
N GLY A 7 -13.11 -20.00 13.37
CA GLY A 7 -12.10 -19.31 12.56
C GLY A 7 -12.67 -18.32 11.57
N GLY A 8 -13.85 -17.75 11.83
CA GLY A 8 -14.12 -16.38 11.39
C GLY A 8 -13.16 -15.48 12.16
N GLY A 9 -11.91 -15.41 11.70
CA GLY A 9 -10.96 -14.44 12.17
C GLY A 9 -11.58 -13.08 11.92
N SER A 10 -12.04 -12.44 13.00
CA SER A 10 -12.14 -10.99 13.04
C SER A 10 -10.86 -10.49 12.39
N SER A 11 -10.98 -9.83 11.24
CA SER A 11 -9.83 -9.11 10.70
C SER A 11 -9.50 -8.09 11.77
N ASP A 12 -8.44 -8.33 12.54
CA ASP A 12 -7.83 -7.33 13.41
C ASP A 12 -7.17 -6.29 12.49
N ALA A 13 -8.02 -5.65 11.69
CA ALA A 13 -7.70 -4.52 10.85
C ALA A 13 -7.53 -3.35 11.81
N HIS A 14 -6.35 -2.75 11.74
CA HIS A 14 -6.00 -1.63 12.58
C HIS A 14 -5.92 -0.38 11.71
N PRO A 15 -6.44 0.77 12.18
CA PRO A 15 -6.19 2.03 11.52
C PRO A 15 -4.68 2.27 11.41
N VAL A 16 -4.20 2.30 10.18
CA VAL A 16 -2.81 2.58 9.83
C VAL A 16 -2.79 3.86 9.03
N THR A 17 -1.86 4.75 9.35
CA THR A 17 -1.44 5.84 8.48
C THR A 17 -0.05 5.55 7.95
N GLY A 18 0.36 6.24 6.90
CA GLY A 18 1.74 6.16 6.47
C GLY A 18 2.16 7.35 5.64
N LYS A 19 3.44 7.35 5.27
CA LYS A 19 4.03 8.35 4.39
C LYS A 19 4.87 7.66 3.33
N VAL A 20 4.75 8.10 2.08
CA VAL A 20 5.59 7.65 0.97
C VAL A 20 6.41 8.82 0.45
N HIS A 21 7.71 8.60 0.28
CA HIS A 21 8.68 9.61 -0.14
C HIS A 21 9.88 8.97 -0.83
N ASN A 22 10.76 9.77 -1.42
CA ASN A 22 11.99 9.35 -2.07
C ASN A 22 13.17 10.12 -1.46
N GLY A 23 13.76 9.56 -0.41
CA GLY A 23 14.81 10.19 0.38
C GLY A 23 14.26 11.40 1.14
N ALA A 24 14.81 12.59 0.88
CA ALA A 24 14.31 13.82 1.51
C ALA A 24 13.11 14.43 0.77
N ASP A 25 12.78 13.95 -0.43
CA ASP A 25 11.81 14.55 -1.34
C ASP A 25 10.48 13.78 -1.40
N LEU A 26 9.39 14.51 -1.64
CA LEU A 26 8.10 13.90 -2.01
C LEU A 26 8.09 13.49 -3.49
N LEU A 27 7.25 12.50 -3.82
CA LEU A 27 6.96 12.17 -5.21
C LEU A 27 6.18 13.32 -5.86
N LYS A 28 6.79 13.97 -6.87
CA LYS A 28 6.19 15.11 -7.54
C LYS A 28 5.12 14.67 -8.54
N VAL A 29 3.88 15.10 -8.33
CA VAL A 29 2.78 14.89 -9.25
C VAL A 29 2.44 16.21 -9.94
N ALA A 30 2.45 16.25 -11.27
CA ALA A 30 2.09 17.43 -12.03
C ALA A 30 0.59 17.73 -11.89
N ASN A 31 0.27 19.01 -11.69
CA ASN A 31 -1.11 19.51 -11.55
C ASN A 31 -1.93 18.72 -10.51
N ALA A 32 -1.29 18.37 -9.39
CA ALA A 32 -1.90 17.57 -8.34
C ALA A 32 -3.13 18.28 -7.71
N GLU A 33 -3.13 19.61 -7.71
CA GLU A 33 -4.21 20.47 -7.23
C GLU A 33 -5.52 20.35 -8.04
N ILE A 34 -5.44 19.88 -9.28
CA ILE A 34 -6.60 19.58 -10.12
C ILE A 34 -6.80 18.08 -10.37
N GLY A 35 -6.07 17.22 -9.65
CA GLY A 35 -6.29 15.77 -9.61
C GLY A 35 -5.91 14.99 -10.87
N VAL A 36 -5.00 15.52 -11.71
CA VAL A 36 -4.60 14.89 -12.98
C VAL A 36 -3.70 13.66 -12.77
N GLY A 37 -2.90 13.67 -11.71
CA GLY A 37 -2.08 12.54 -11.32
C GLY A 37 -2.29 12.16 -9.86
N LYS A 38 -1.74 11.01 -9.47
CA LYS A 38 -1.76 10.53 -8.09
C LYS A 38 -0.65 9.55 -7.80
N VAL A 39 -0.27 9.48 -6.53
CA VAL A 39 0.57 8.41 -6.00
C VAL A 39 -0.35 7.40 -5.33
N GLU A 40 -0.32 6.17 -5.83
CA GLU A 40 -1.10 5.06 -5.32
C GLU A 40 -0.17 4.08 -4.62
N VAL A 41 -0.50 3.75 -3.37
CA VAL A 41 0.21 2.76 -2.54
C VAL A 41 -0.70 1.55 -2.40
N ILE A 42 -0.20 0.36 -2.72
CA ILE A 42 -0.99 -0.87 -2.77
C ILE A 42 -0.31 -1.93 -1.92
N PHE A 43 -1.07 -2.50 -1.00
CA PHE A 43 -0.65 -3.51 -0.04
C PHE A 43 -1.19 -4.88 -0.45
N TYR A 44 -0.29 -5.79 -0.77
CA TYR A 44 -0.59 -7.18 -1.08
C TYR A 44 -0.20 -8.05 0.09
N ARG A 45 -1.17 -8.70 0.73
CA ARG A 45 -0.88 -9.58 1.86
C ARG A 45 -0.07 -10.76 1.38
N VAL A 46 0.96 -11.15 2.13
CA VAL A 46 1.77 -12.33 1.82
C VAL A 46 1.09 -13.54 2.45
N ASN A 47 0.84 -14.57 1.63
CA ASN A 47 0.27 -15.84 2.09
C ASN A 47 1.35 -16.77 2.70
N ASP A 48 0.92 -17.92 3.24
CA ASP A 48 1.80 -18.90 3.88
C ASP A 48 2.89 -19.47 2.93
N ALA A 49 2.71 -19.34 1.62
CA ALA A 49 3.68 -19.74 0.61
C ALA A 49 4.70 -18.62 0.26
N GLY A 50 4.68 -17.49 0.99
CA GLY A 50 5.57 -16.35 0.75
C GLY A 50 5.23 -15.56 -0.52
N LYS A 51 4.00 -15.69 -1.04
CA LYS A 51 3.55 -14.99 -2.25
C LYS A 51 2.56 -13.89 -1.90
N ALA A 52 2.69 -12.75 -2.60
CA ALA A 52 1.69 -11.69 -2.57
C ALA A 52 0.35 -12.20 -3.10
N ASP A 53 -0.72 -11.95 -2.35
CA ASP A 53 -2.09 -12.18 -2.78
C ASP A 53 -2.60 -10.95 -3.54
N GLU A 54 -2.65 -11.07 -4.86
CA GLU A 54 -3.13 -10.02 -5.76
C GLU A 54 -4.66 -9.99 -5.90
N SER A 55 -5.39 -10.93 -5.27
CA SER A 55 -6.85 -11.04 -5.43
C SER A 55 -7.64 -10.06 -4.57
N ASP A 56 -7.07 -9.58 -3.46
CA ASP A 56 -7.69 -8.62 -2.55
C ASP A 56 -6.66 -7.60 -2.02
N PRO A 57 -6.14 -6.72 -2.89
CA PRO A 57 -5.20 -5.69 -2.46
C PRO A 57 -5.90 -4.57 -1.70
N MET A 58 -5.25 -4.07 -0.64
CA MET A 58 -5.67 -2.84 0.04
C MET A 58 -4.89 -1.67 -0.54
N SER A 59 -5.55 -0.58 -0.94
CA SER A 59 -4.84 0.57 -1.52
C SER A 59 -5.18 1.90 -0.85
N ALA A 60 -4.28 2.86 -1.03
CA ALA A 60 -4.42 4.23 -0.58
C ALA A 60 -3.91 5.19 -1.65
N ILE A 61 -4.50 6.37 -1.74
CA ILE A 61 -3.91 7.49 -2.48
C ILE A 61 -3.15 8.35 -1.49
N ALA A 62 -1.88 8.60 -1.78
CA ALA A 62 -1.07 9.50 -0.99
C ALA A 62 -1.38 10.96 -1.35
N ASP A 63 -1.43 11.80 -0.33
CA ASP A 63 -1.53 13.25 -0.47
C ASP A 63 -0.25 13.76 -1.19
N PRO A 64 -0.38 14.51 -2.30
CA PRO A 64 0.77 14.95 -3.09
C PRO A 64 1.62 16.03 -2.39
N MET A 65 1.07 16.71 -1.39
CA MET A 65 1.73 17.79 -0.64
C MET A 65 2.45 17.31 0.61
N THR A 66 2.02 16.18 1.19
CA THR A 66 2.59 15.63 2.43
C THR A 66 3.20 14.24 2.25
N GLY A 67 2.81 13.50 1.21
CA GLY A 67 3.11 12.09 1.00
C GLY A 67 2.31 11.16 1.91
N GLU A 68 1.41 11.69 2.73
CA GLU A 68 0.66 10.91 3.72
C GLU A 68 -0.46 10.10 3.07
N PHE A 69 -0.71 8.90 3.57
CA PHE A 69 -1.76 8.03 3.10
C PHE A 69 -2.40 7.26 4.25
N SER A 70 -3.62 6.75 4.04
CA SER A 70 -4.34 5.90 4.98
C SER A 70 -4.98 4.76 4.18
N PRO A 71 -4.39 3.55 4.16
CA PRO A 71 -4.98 2.43 3.45
C PRO A 71 -6.25 1.99 4.16
N GLY A 72 -7.38 2.17 3.49
CA GLY A 72 -8.62 1.55 3.90
C GLY A 72 -8.67 0.17 3.29
N GLY A 73 -8.64 -0.90 4.10
CA GLY A 73 -9.14 -2.19 3.63
C GLY A 73 -10.61 -2.07 3.19
N PRO A 74 -11.23 -3.16 2.70
CA PRO A 74 -12.58 -3.13 2.12
C PRO A 74 -13.67 -2.51 3.02
N ALA A 75 -13.47 -2.53 4.35
CA ALA A 75 -14.38 -1.96 5.35
C ALA A 75 -13.94 -0.59 5.91
N GLY A 76 -12.79 -0.05 5.49
CA GLY A 76 -12.23 1.19 6.02
C GLY A 76 -11.50 1.04 7.37
N ASP A 77 -11.39 -0.18 7.90
CA ASP A 77 -10.82 -0.47 9.22
C ASP A 77 -9.27 -0.49 9.24
N GLY A 78 -8.64 -0.22 8.10
CA GLY A 78 -7.18 -0.21 7.95
C GLY A 78 -6.61 -1.52 7.41
N LEU A 79 -5.43 -1.92 7.90
CA LEU A 79 -4.73 -3.13 7.46
C LEU A 79 -4.76 -4.21 8.56
N PRO A 80 -5.11 -5.46 8.23
CA PRO A 80 -4.87 -6.59 9.10
C PRO A 80 -3.39 -6.76 9.47
N ALA A 81 -3.11 -7.31 10.65
CA ALA A 81 -1.75 -7.72 10.97
C ALA A 81 -1.23 -8.81 9.99
N GLY A 82 0.04 -8.71 9.58
CA GLY A 82 0.69 -9.65 8.69
C GLY A 82 1.81 -9.02 7.86
N THR A 83 2.44 -9.86 7.04
CA THR A 83 3.47 -9.42 6.08
C THR A 83 2.81 -8.94 4.79
N TYR A 84 3.34 -7.87 4.22
CA TYR A 84 2.86 -7.25 2.99
C TYR A 84 4.00 -7.01 2.01
N LYS A 85 3.75 -7.30 0.74
CA LYS A 85 4.48 -6.65 -0.36
C LYS A 85 3.76 -5.36 -0.72
N VAL A 86 4.53 -4.29 -0.92
CA VAL A 86 3.95 -2.97 -1.18
C VAL A 86 4.34 -2.48 -2.56
N ALA A 87 3.34 -2.25 -3.40
CA ALA A 87 3.55 -1.55 -4.66
C ALA A 87 3.34 -0.04 -4.49
N VAL A 88 4.11 0.74 -5.23
CA VAL A 88 3.93 2.18 -5.35
C VAL A 88 3.87 2.53 -6.82
N ARG A 89 2.83 3.26 -7.21
CA ARG A 89 2.66 3.74 -8.59
C ARG A 89 2.53 5.25 -8.57
N GLN A 90 3.25 5.91 -9.46
CA GLN A 90 3.13 7.35 -9.64
C GLN A 90 2.46 7.60 -10.98
N TRP A 91 1.15 7.69 -10.94
CA TRP A 91 0.33 7.92 -12.11
C TRP A 91 0.32 9.40 -12.48
N ASP A 92 1.01 9.77 -13.55
CA ASP A 92 1.10 11.17 -13.98
C ASP A 92 1.30 11.29 -15.51
N PRO A 93 0.21 11.46 -16.30
CA PRO A 93 -1.20 11.54 -15.85
C PRO A 93 -1.78 10.15 -15.50
N TYR A 94 -2.76 10.14 -14.60
CA TYR A 94 -3.54 8.95 -14.28
C TYR A 94 -4.59 8.63 -15.37
N PRO A 95 -4.84 7.35 -15.71
CA PRO A 95 -4.15 6.12 -15.30
C PRO A 95 -3.03 5.67 -16.27
N SER A 96 -2.57 6.56 -17.14
CA SER A 96 -1.86 6.15 -18.37
C SER A 96 -0.35 6.01 -18.20
N VAL A 97 0.28 6.80 -17.33
CA VAL A 97 1.75 6.87 -17.25
C VAL A 97 2.20 6.64 -15.81
N ASP A 98 2.88 5.51 -15.57
CA ASP A 98 3.60 5.28 -14.32
C ASP A 98 5.02 5.85 -14.42
N GLN A 99 5.28 6.95 -13.72
CA GLN A 99 6.59 7.62 -13.69
C GLN A 99 7.66 6.77 -12.99
N LEU A 100 7.26 5.79 -12.16
CA LEU A 100 8.16 4.81 -11.54
C LEU A 100 8.49 3.64 -12.47
N LYS A 101 7.91 3.62 -13.68
CA LYS A 101 8.21 2.66 -14.75
C LYS A 101 8.11 1.20 -14.31
N GLY A 102 7.16 0.89 -13.43
CA GLY A 102 6.94 -0.47 -12.91
C GLY A 102 7.99 -0.94 -11.90
N LYS A 103 8.97 -0.11 -11.49
CA LYS A 103 10.02 -0.53 -10.53
C LYS A 103 9.43 -1.05 -9.21
N PHE A 104 8.28 -0.50 -8.82
CA PHE A 104 7.59 -0.84 -7.59
C PHE A 104 6.19 -1.39 -7.85
N ASP A 105 5.96 -2.11 -8.96
CA ASP A 105 4.69 -2.82 -9.16
C ASP A 105 4.62 -4.12 -8.34
N ALA A 106 3.48 -4.82 -8.37
CA ALA A 106 3.27 -6.06 -7.62
C ALA A 106 4.30 -7.17 -7.94
N ALA A 107 4.78 -7.22 -9.19
CA ALA A 107 5.70 -8.25 -9.66
C ALA A 107 7.17 -7.92 -9.34
N HIS A 108 7.52 -6.63 -9.27
CA HIS A 108 8.90 -6.17 -9.17
C HIS A 108 9.25 -5.51 -7.83
N THR A 109 8.25 -5.19 -7.01
CA THR A 109 8.51 -4.44 -5.77
C THR A 109 9.44 -5.20 -4.82
N PRO A 110 10.55 -4.55 -4.39
CA PRO A 110 11.39 -5.05 -3.31
C PRO A 110 10.86 -4.67 -1.92
N ILE A 111 9.78 -3.87 -1.85
CA ILE A 111 9.28 -3.33 -0.59
C ILE A 111 8.44 -4.41 0.11
N GLU A 112 8.94 -4.88 1.24
CA GLU A 112 8.27 -5.81 2.13
C GLU A 112 8.23 -5.22 3.55
N LEU A 113 7.07 -5.26 4.19
CA LEU A 113 6.90 -4.79 5.56
C LEU A 113 5.98 -5.69 6.36
N VAL A 114 6.10 -5.60 7.68
CA VAL A 114 5.22 -6.29 8.62
C VAL A 114 4.31 -5.27 9.29
N VAL A 115 3.01 -5.50 9.23
CA VAL A 115 2.01 -4.80 10.04
C VAL A 115 1.77 -5.65 11.28
N ASP A 116 2.15 -5.16 12.44
CA ASP A 116 2.03 -5.86 13.73
C ASP A 116 1.11 -5.13 14.73
N GLY A 117 0.33 -4.17 14.22
CA GLY A 117 -0.50 -3.26 15.03
C GLY A 117 0.13 -1.88 15.26
N THR A 118 1.33 -1.61 14.73
CA THR A 118 1.86 -0.25 14.63
C THR A 118 0.95 0.66 13.81
N LYS A 119 0.78 1.90 14.27
CA LYS A 119 -0.11 2.89 13.64
C LYS A 119 0.47 3.56 12.39
N THR A 120 1.78 3.52 12.17
CA THR A 120 2.43 4.34 11.15
C THR A 120 3.43 3.55 10.32
N ILE A 121 3.32 3.67 9.00
CA ILE A 121 4.21 3.09 8.00
C ILE A 121 5.03 4.21 7.33
N ASP A 122 6.34 4.04 7.19
CA ASP A 122 7.21 4.94 6.42
C ASP A 122 7.81 4.19 5.22
N ILE A 123 7.56 4.69 4.01
CA ILE A 123 8.05 4.11 2.76
C ILE A 123 8.98 5.11 2.09
N ASP A 124 10.28 4.87 2.24
CA ASP A 124 11.34 5.59 1.55
C ASP A 124 11.80 4.81 0.30
N LEU A 125 11.40 5.29 -0.87
CA LEU A 125 11.75 4.66 -2.14
C LEU A 125 13.25 4.74 -2.49
N SER A 126 14.01 5.61 -1.83
CA SER A 126 15.45 5.76 -2.12
C SER A 126 16.31 4.62 -1.54
N GLN A 127 15.72 3.79 -0.67
CA GLN A 127 16.38 2.63 -0.06
C GLN A 127 16.40 1.40 -0.98
N TYR A 128 15.80 1.50 -2.17
CA TYR A 128 15.57 0.42 -3.14
C TYR A 128 15.95 0.87 -4.55
#